data_AF-A0A254TKE6-F1
#
_entry.id   AF-A0A254TKE6-F1
#
_cell.length_a   1.000
_cell.length_b   1.000
_cell.length_c   1.000
_cell.angle_alpha   90.00
_cell.angle_beta   90.00
_cell.angle_gamma   90.00
#
_symmetry.space_group_name_H-M   'P 1'
#
loop_
_entity.id
_entity.type
_entity.pdbx_description
1 polymer ?
#
loop_
_entity_poly.entity_id
_entity_poly.type
_entity_poly.pdbx_seq_one_letter_code
_entity_poly.pdbx_strand_id
1 'polypeptide(L)'
;MFPIQDQISVATKANLEANFALYNTLTSKTLESVEKLINLNITAARTSLEESQAATRQILAAKDPQEFFSLVAAQAKPNLEKVVAYGGHLNSIANSAQAEFTKAAESQLAQFSRKVTELVEEAAQKTPGADGVLSVFKNAVGNATSTYEQFTKSAKQAAEAVNATVNGTVTQIAQAAAAPAKA
;
A
#
# COMPACT_ATOMS: atom_id res chain seq x y z
N MET A 1 35.60 -11.04 33.68
CA MET A 1 35.22 -10.88 32.26
C MET A 1 33.77 -10.43 32.23
N PHE A 2 33.44 -9.37 31.49
CA PHE A 2 32.20 -8.60 31.64
C PHE A 2 31.01 -9.23 30.88
N PRO A 3 30.09 -9.96 31.55
CA PRO A 3 28.92 -10.58 30.89
C PRO A 3 27.97 -9.56 30.23
N ILE A 4 28.05 -8.29 30.65
CA ILE A 4 27.27 -7.17 30.08
C ILE A 4 27.73 -6.84 28.65
N GLN A 5 29.02 -7.00 28.31
CA GLN A 5 29.51 -6.74 26.95
C GLN A 5 29.00 -7.79 25.94
N ASP A 6 28.91 -9.06 26.35
CA ASP A 6 28.36 -10.13 25.50
C ASP A 6 26.85 -9.97 25.28
N GLN A 7 26.07 -9.61 26.31
CA GLN A 7 24.63 -9.34 26.16
C GLN A 7 24.36 -8.11 25.29
N ILE A 8 25.17 -7.05 25.39
CA ILE A 8 25.06 -5.88 24.51
C ILE A 8 25.38 -6.26 23.06
N SER A 9 26.39 -7.11 22.83
CA SER A 9 26.73 -7.61 21.50
C SER A 9 25.60 -8.45 20.89
N VAL A 10 24.99 -9.36 21.65
CA VAL A 10 23.86 -10.18 21.23
C VAL A 10 22.60 -9.34 20.96
N ALA A 11 22.28 -8.39 21.84
CA ALA A 11 21.14 -7.48 21.66
C ALA A 11 21.32 -6.57 20.44
N THR A 12 22.53 -6.06 20.22
CA THR A 12 22.87 -5.24 19.04
C THR A 12 22.76 -6.05 17.75
N LYS A 13 23.27 -7.29 17.75
CA LYS A 13 23.16 -8.20 16.61
C LYS A 13 21.70 -8.54 16.29
N ALA A 14 20.90 -8.89 17.30
CA ALA A 14 19.49 -9.20 17.14
C ALA A 14 18.66 -7.98 16.67
N ASN A 15 19.09 -6.76 17.00
CA ASN A 15 18.49 -5.53 16.50
C ASN A 15 18.86 -5.28 15.03
N LEU A 16 20.12 -5.48 14.65
CA LEU A 16 20.56 -5.39 13.25
C LEU A 16 19.84 -6.40 12.35
N GLU A 17 19.73 -7.65 12.79
CA GLU A 17 19.01 -8.71 12.08
C GLU A 17 17.52 -8.36 11.91
N ALA A 18 16.88 -7.84 12.95
CA ALA A 18 15.48 -7.43 12.89
C ALA A 18 15.26 -6.22 11.95
N ASN A 19 16.15 -5.23 11.98
CA ASN A 19 16.11 -4.13 11.02
C ASN A 19 16.30 -4.64 9.59
N PHE A 20 17.27 -5.51 9.34
CA PHE A 20 17.49 -6.11 8.02
C PHE A 20 16.28 -6.91 7.53
N ALA A 21 15.66 -7.69 8.42
CA ALA A 21 14.45 -8.45 8.10
C ALA A 21 13.27 -7.52 7.77
N LEU A 22 13.09 -6.43 8.53
CA LEU A 22 12.09 -5.40 8.23
C LEU A 22 12.37 -4.76 6.86
N TYR A 23 13.59 -4.28 6.61
CA TYR A 23 13.96 -3.68 5.31
C TYR A 23 13.72 -4.63 4.15
N ASN A 24 14.11 -5.90 4.27
CA ASN A 24 13.88 -6.91 3.24
C ASN A 24 12.38 -7.14 3.00
N THR A 25 11.59 -7.23 4.07
CA THR A 25 10.14 -7.41 3.98
C THR A 25 9.48 -6.23 3.29
N LEU A 26 9.80 -5.01 3.73
CA LEU A 26 9.27 -3.77 3.15
C LEU A 26 9.68 -3.60 1.68
N THR A 27 10.93 -3.91 1.35
CA THR A 27 11.44 -3.85 -0.02
C THR A 27 10.72 -4.87 -0.91
N SER A 28 10.57 -6.11 -0.45
CA SER A 28 9.83 -7.15 -1.18
C SER A 28 8.38 -6.75 -1.42
N LYS A 29 7.67 -6.19 -0.42
CA LYS A 29 6.29 -5.72 -0.57
C LYS A 29 6.14 -4.50 -1.47
N THR A 30 7.15 -3.64 -1.48
CA THR A 30 7.22 -2.52 -2.42
C THR A 30 7.35 -3.04 -3.86
N LEU A 31 8.27 -3.98 -4.11
CA LEU A 31 8.45 -4.59 -5.43
C LEU A 31 7.19 -5.31 -5.90
N GLU A 32 6.51 -6.04 -5.01
CA GLU A 32 5.24 -6.70 -5.32
C GLU A 32 4.15 -5.67 -5.71
N SER A 33 4.08 -4.54 -5.00
CA SER A 33 3.13 -3.46 -5.33
C SER A 33 3.44 -2.81 -6.68
N VAL A 34 4.73 -2.60 -6.99
CA VAL A 34 5.18 -2.10 -8.29
C VAL A 34 4.86 -3.08 -9.40
N GLU A 35 5.08 -4.38 -9.20
CA GLU A 35 4.71 -5.42 -10.15
C GLU A 35 3.20 -5.40 -10.44
N LYS A 36 2.36 -5.30 -9.40
CA LYS A 36 0.90 -5.17 -9.56
C LYS A 36 0.52 -3.93 -10.38
N LEU A 37 1.21 -2.80 -10.18
CA LEU A 37 0.98 -1.57 -10.98
C LEU A 37 1.42 -1.75 -12.43
N ILE A 38 2.58 -2.36 -12.69
CA ILE A 38 3.07 -2.64 -14.04
C ILE A 38 2.08 -3.57 -14.77
N ASN A 39 1.68 -4.66 -14.11
CA ASN A 39 0.70 -5.60 -14.66
C ASN A 39 -0.63 -4.92 -14.97
N LEU A 40 -1.14 -4.06 -14.08
CA LEU A 40 -2.35 -3.27 -14.33
C LEU A 40 -2.22 -2.41 -15.59
N ASN A 41 -1.09 -1.71 -15.77
CA ASN A 41 -0.86 -0.88 -16.95
C ASN A 41 -0.74 -1.70 -18.25
N ILE A 42 -0.06 -2.85 -18.20
CA ILE A 42 0.05 -3.76 -19.35
C ILE A 42 -1.34 -4.30 -19.73
N THR A 43 -2.12 -4.74 -18.75
CA THR A 43 -3.50 -5.21 -18.97
C THR A 43 -4.36 -4.09 -19.57
N ALA A 44 -4.32 -2.88 -18.99
CA ALA A 44 -5.08 -1.75 -19.51
C ALA A 44 -4.69 -1.39 -20.96
N ALA A 45 -3.39 -1.35 -21.27
CA ALA A 45 -2.90 -1.07 -22.61
C ALA A 45 -3.32 -2.16 -23.61
N ARG A 46 -3.19 -3.43 -23.24
CA ARG A 46 -3.58 -4.56 -24.08
C ARG A 46 -5.09 -4.55 -24.35
N THR A 47 -5.91 -4.42 -23.30
CA THR A 47 -7.37 -4.33 -23.44
C THR A 47 -7.76 -3.13 -24.30
N SER A 48 -7.15 -1.97 -24.09
CA SER A 48 -7.41 -0.77 -24.90
C SER A 48 -7.06 -0.98 -26.38
N LEU A 49 -5.97 -1.70 -26.69
CA LEU A 49 -5.58 -1.99 -28.07
C LEU A 49 -6.55 -2.96 -28.76
N GLU A 50 -6.92 -4.05 -28.07
CA GLU A 50 -7.88 -5.04 -28.56
C GLU A 50 -9.24 -4.39 -28.86
N GLU A 51 -9.73 -3.56 -27.93
CA GLU A 51 -10.98 -2.82 -28.08
C GLU A 51 -10.89 -1.73 -29.15
N SER A 52 -9.77 -1.02 -29.26
CA SER A 52 -9.59 0.01 -30.31
C SER A 52 -9.63 -0.61 -31.70
N GLN A 53 -9.05 -1.81 -31.89
CA GLN A 53 -9.18 -2.53 -33.15
C GLN A 53 -10.64 -2.93 -33.43
N ALA A 54 -11.35 -3.44 -32.42
CA ALA A 54 -12.76 -3.80 -32.57
C ALA A 54 -13.64 -2.58 -32.90
N ALA A 55 -13.47 -1.48 -32.16
CA ALA A 55 -14.19 -0.23 -32.38
C ALA A 55 -13.89 0.36 -33.76
N THR A 56 -12.61 0.36 -34.18
CA THR A 56 -12.21 0.84 -35.52
C THR A 56 -12.88 0.02 -36.62
N ARG A 57 -12.91 -1.32 -36.49
CA ARG A 57 -13.58 -2.19 -37.46
C ARG A 57 -15.09 -1.92 -37.52
N GLN A 58 -15.74 -1.72 -36.38
CA GLN A 58 -17.16 -1.39 -36.32
C GLN A 58 -17.44 -0.03 -36.98
N ILE A 59 -16.67 0.99 -36.65
CA ILE A 59 -16.81 2.35 -37.19
C ILE A 59 -16.55 2.38 -38.70
N LEU A 60 -15.52 1.68 -39.19
CA LEU A 60 -15.23 1.58 -40.63
C LEU A 60 -16.29 0.79 -41.40
N ALA A 61 -17.08 -0.05 -40.73
CA ALA A 61 -18.19 -0.79 -41.31
C ALA A 61 -19.52 0.01 -41.32
N ALA A 62 -19.53 1.24 -40.80
CA ALA A 62 -20.71 2.10 -40.80
C ALA A 62 -21.17 2.38 -42.24
N LYS A 63 -22.48 2.24 -42.48
CA LYS A 63 -23.09 2.38 -43.80
C LYS A 63 -23.42 3.83 -44.14
N ASP A 64 -23.61 4.66 -43.13
CA ASP A 64 -23.97 6.06 -43.26
C ASP A 64 -23.42 6.90 -42.09
N PRO A 65 -23.43 8.24 -42.21
CA PRO A 65 -22.95 9.13 -41.14
C PRO A 65 -23.71 8.99 -39.82
N GLN A 66 -25.00 8.61 -39.84
CA GLN A 66 -25.79 8.46 -38.64
C GLN A 66 -25.35 7.21 -37.84
N GLU A 67 -25.11 6.10 -38.53
CA GLU A 67 -24.53 4.89 -37.94
C GLU A 67 -23.13 5.15 -37.40
N PHE A 68 -22.31 5.94 -38.12
CA PHE A 68 -20.99 6.37 -37.64
C PHE A 68 -21.06 7.10 -36.29
N PHE A 69 -21.90 8.16 -36.17
CA PHE A 69 -22.03 8.91 -34.92
C PHE A 69 -22.60 8.07 -33.78
N SER A 70 -23.54 7.17 -34.09
CA SER A 70 -24.08 6.21 -33.12
C SER A 70 -23.00 5.28 -32.57
N LEU A 71 -22.16 4.71 -33.43
CA LEU A 71 -21.06 3.82 -33.04
C LEU A 71 -19.98 4.55 -32.23
N VAL A 72 -19.67 5.81 -32.57
CA VAL A 72 -18.76 6.64 -31.78
C VAL A 72 -19.35 6.93 -30.40
N ALA A 73 -20.62 7.31 -30.32
CA ALA A 73 -21.30 7.58 -29.05
C ALA A 73 -21.39 6.32 -28.16
N ALA A 74 -21.57 5.13 -28.76
CA ALA A 74 -21.62 3.86 -28.05
C ALA A 74 -20.32 3.52 -27.29
N GLN A 75 -19.18 4.16 -27.63
CA GLN A 75 -17.90 3.96 -26.92
C GLN A 75 -17.82 4.72 -25.58
N ALA A 76 -18.71 5.69 -25.32
CA ALA A 76 -18.63 6.51 -24.11
C ALA A 76 -18.81 5.69 -22.82
N LYS A 77 -19.82 4.81 -22.78
CA LYS A 77 -20.11 3.94 -21.63
C LYS A 77 -18.96 2.95 -21.32
N PRO A 78 -18.49 2.11 -22.27
CA PRO A 78 -17.41 1.18 -21.98
C PRO A 78 -16.11 1.91 -21.58
N ASN A 79 -15.82 3.08 -22.15
CA ASN A 79 -14.66 3.87 -21.74
C ASN A 79 -14.77 4.34 -20.28
N LEU A 80 -15.95 4.77 -19.84
CA LEU A 80 -16.18 5.12 -18.43
C LEU A 80 -16.00 3.91 -17.51
N GLU A 81 -16.56 2.75 -17.88
CA GLU A 81 -16.43 1.51 -17.10
C GLU A 81 -14.96 1.09 -16.94
N LYS A 82 -14.13 1.27 -17.98
CA LYS A 82 -12.68 1.03 -17.91
C LYS A 82 -11.96 1.96 -16.93
N VAL A 83 -12.30 3.25 -16.94
CA VAL A 83 -11.73 4.23 -16.00
C VAL A 83 -12.10 3.87 -14.56
N VAL A 84 -13.37 3.51 -14.32
CA VAL A 84 -13.84 3.03 -13.01
C VAL A 84 -13.07 1.78 -12.58
N ALA A 85 -12.93 0.80 -13.47
CA ALA A 85 -12.21 -0.44 -13.19
C ALA A 85 -10.73 -0.19 -12.88
N TYR A 86 -10.03 0.59 -13.69
CA TYR A 86 -8.63 0.95 -13.47
C TYR A 86 -8.44 1.67 -12.12
N GLY A 87 -9.32 2.64 -11.82
CA GLY A 87 -9.34 3.32 -10.53
C GLY A 87 -9.57 2.35 -9.35
N GLY A 88 -10.53 1.43 -9.49
CA GLY A 88 -10.78 0.39 -8.51
C GLY A 88 -9.56 -0.51 -8.26
N HIS A 89 -8.85 -0.90 -9.32
CA HIS A 89 -7.61 -1.68 -9.20
C HIS A 89 -6.49 -0.89 -8.53
N LEU A 90 -6.31 0.40 -8.85
CA LEU A 90 -5.35 1.26 -8.17
C LEU A 90 -5.64 1.37 -6.67
N ASN A 91 -6.90 1.59 -6.30
CA ASN A 91 -7.32 1.63 -4.90
C ASN A 91 -7.04 0.30 -4.19
N SER A 92 -7.31 -0.83 -4.84
CA SER A 92 -7.01 -2.16 -4.30
C SER A 92 -5.51 -2.34 -4.03
N ILE A 93 -4.65 -1.94 -4.97
CA ILE A 93 -3.19 -2.00 -4.80
C ILE A 93 -2.74 -1.12 -3.64
N ALA A 94 -3.21 0.12 -3.56
CA ALA A 94 -2.85 1.05 -2.48
C ALA A 94 -3.29 0.53 -1.10
N ASN A 95 -4.52 0.02 -0.98
CA ASN A 95 -5.02 -0.55 0.26
C ASN A 95 -4.29 -1.84 0.65
N SER A 96 -3.96 -2.71 -0.32
CA SER A 96 -3.15 -3.91 -0.09
C SER A 96 -1.76 -3.53 0.44
N ALA A 97 -1.09 -2.56 -0.18
CA ALA A 97 0.20 -2.07 0.26
C ALA A 97 0.12 -1.51 1.69
N GLN A 98 -0.87 -0.64 1.97
CA GLN A 98 -1.10 -0.10 3.31
C GLN A 98 -1.27 -1.20 4.36
N ALA A 99 -2.06 -2.23 4.07
CA ALA A 99 -2.29 -3.36 4.98
C ALA A 99 -1.01 -4.18 5.23
N GLU A 100 -0.25 -4.48 4.17
CA GLU A 100 0.99 -5.25 4.28
C GLU A 100 2.08 -4.50 5.05
N PHE A 101 2.21 -3.19 4.80
CA PHE A 101 3.14 -2.33 5.55
C PHE A 101 2.78 -2.23 7.03
N THR A 102 1.49 -2.04 7.32
CA THR A 102 0.98 -2.00 8.70
C THR A 102 1.28 -3.32 9.42
N LYS A 103 0.98 -4.45 8.78
CA LYS A 103 1.24 -5.79 9.33
C LYS A 103 2.73 -6.05 9.60
N ALA A 104 3.61 -5.61 8.70
CA ALA A 104 5.06 -5.73 8.90
C ALA A 104 5.52 -4.94 10.14
N ALA A 105 5.02 -3.72 10.32
CA ALA A 105 5.31 -2.88 11.48
C ALA A 105 4.76 -3.49 12.79
N GLU A 106 3.53 -4.01 12.78
CA GLU A 106 2.93 -4.72 13.94
C GLU A 106 3.77 -5.91 14.38
N SER A 107 4.17 -6.75 13.41
CA SER A 107 5.00 -7.92 13.67
C SER A 107 6.32 -7.52 14.34
N GLN A 108 6.96 -6.46 13.85
CA GLN A 108 8.22 -5.97 14.40
C GLN A 108 8.05 -5.40 15.82
N LEU A 109 6.98 -4.65 16.06
CA LEU A 109 6.67 -4.12 17.40
C LEU A 109 6.39 -5.25 18.40
N ALA A 110 5.65 -6.27 17.99
CA ALA A 110 5.35 -7.44 18.82
C ALA A 110 6.63 -8.22 19.16
N GLN A 111 7.52 -8.43 18.18
CA GLN A 111 8.81 -9.08 18.40
C GLN A 111 9.71 -8.27 19.33
N PHE A 112 9.78 -6.95 19.14
CA PHE A 112 10.53 -6.06 20.03
C PHE A 112 10.01 -6.13 21.46
N SER A 113 8.69 -6.00 21.65
CA SER A 113 8.07 -6.04 22.98
C SER A 113 8.34 -7.37 23.71
N ARG A 114 8.32 -8.50 22.99
CA ARG A 114 8.66 -9.82 23.54
C ARG A 114 10.12 -9.90 23.97
N LYS A 115 11.06 -9.59 23.06
CA LYS A 115 12.51 -9.66 23.35
C LYS A 115 12.89 -8.80 24.55
N VAL A 116 12.31 -7.61 24.66
CA VAL A 116 12.67 -6.74 25.79
C VAL A 116 12.00 -7.20 27.09
N THR A 117 10.79 -7.76 27.04
CA THR A 117 10.19 -8.41 28.22
C THR A 117 11.08 -9.55 28.74
N GLU A 118 11.57 -10.41 27.84
CA GLU A 118 12.50 -11.51 28.18
C GLU A 118 13.79 -10.98 28.84
N LEU A 119 14.39 -9.91 28.29
CA LEU A 119 15.59 -9.29 28.86
C LEU A 119 15.34 -8.68 30.25
N VAL A 120 14.17 -8.07 30.46
CA VAL A 120 13.79 -7.49 31.75
C VAL A 120 13.57 -8.58 32.79
N GLU A 121 12.92 -9.68 32.43
CA GLU A 121 12.74 -10.85 33.31
C GLU A 121 14.10 -11.47 33.69
N GLU A 122 15.00 -11.64 32.72
CA GLU A 122 16.35 -12.18 32.97
C GLU A 122 17.18 -11.25 33.89
N ALA A 123 17.10 -9.94 33.70
CA ALA A 123 17.78 -8.95 34.53
C ALA A 123 17.20 -8.88 35.96
N ALA A 124 15.87 -8.89 36.10
CA ALA A 124 15.19 -8.86 37.39
C ALA A 124 15.48 -10.11 38.23
N GLN A 125 15.63 -11.28 37.59
CA GLN A 125 16.05 -12.50 38.29
C GLN A 125 17.51 -12.46 38.77
N LYS A 126 18.38 -11.69 38.09
CA LYS A 126 19.83 -11.70 38.34
C LYS A 126 20.33 -10.51 39.19
N THR A 127 19.55 -9.46 39.42
CA THR A 127 20.02 -8.27 40.17
C THR A 127 18.91 -7.58 40.97
N PRO A 128 18.98 -7.54 42.32
CA PRO A 128 18.05 -6.76 43.13
C PRO A 128 18.21 -5.25 42.85
N GLY A 129 17.13 -4.53 42.48
CA GLY A 129 17.13 -3.07 42.26
C GLY A 129 16.84 -2.56 40.83
N ALA A 130 16.03 -3.27 40.05
CA ALA A 130 15.82 -3.03 38.61
C ALA A 130 14.89 -1.84 38.21
N ASP A 131 14.44 -1.00 39.15
CA ASP A 131 13.39 0.01 38.90
C ASP A 131 13.74 1.04 37.82
N GLY A 132 15.01 1.45 37.74
CA GLY A 132 15.49 2.39 36.70
C GLY A 132 15.47 1.80 35.28
N VAL A 133 15.73 0.50 35.15
CA VAL A 133 15.70 -0.22 33.88
C VAL A 133 14.26 -0.38 33.38
N LEU A 134 13.32 -0.62 34.29
CA LEU A 134 11.89 -0.76 33.98
C LEU A 134 11.29 0.53 33.41
N SER A 135 11.71 1.69 33.93
CA SER A 135 11.29 3.02 33.46
C SER A 135 11.76 3.30 32.02
N VAL A 136 13.06 3.08 31.75
CA VAL A 136 13.63 3.24 30.40
C VAL A 136 12.97 2.30 29.41
N PHE A 137 12.67 1.06 29.83
CA PHE A 137 11.94 0.10 29.02
C PHE A 137 10.52 0.57 28.68
N LYS A 138 9.73 0.97 29.68
CA LYS A 138 8.36 1.47 29.47
C LYS A 138 8.34 2.64 28.49
N ASN A 139 9.30 3.56 28.60
CA ASN A 139 9.44 4.68 27.66
C ASN A 139 9.80 4.21 26.26
N ALA A 140 10.72 3.23 26.11
CA ALA A 140 11.10 2.69 24.82
C ALA A 140 9.93 1.98 24.11
N VAL A 141 9.16 1.16 24.83
CA VAL A 141 7.95 0.51 24.29
C VAL A 141 6.88 1.53 23.96
N GLY A 142 6.61 2.48 24.86
CA GLY A 142 5.63 3.55 24.63
C GLY A 142 5.96 4.37 23.38
N ASN A 143 7.24 4.73 23.19
CA ASN A 143 7.70 5.43 21.99
C ASN A 143 7.56 4.57 20.73
N ALA A 144 7.88 3.28 20.79
CA ALA A 144 7.71 2.36 19.67
C ALA A 144 6.24 2.17 19.29
N THR A 145 5.34 2.03 20.27
CA THR A 145 3.89 1.96 20.06
C THR A 145 3.35 3.25 19.44
N SER A 146 3.74 4.42 19.96
CA SER A 146 3.34 5.71 19.38
C SER A 146 3.84 5.88 17.94
N THR A 147 5.06 5.42 17.65
CA THR A 147 5.63 5.45 16.30
C THR A 147 4.86 4.54 15.35
N TYR A 148 4.50 3.34 15.81
CA TYR A 148 3.64 2.41 15.08
C TYR A 148 2.28 3.04 14.76
N GLU A 149 1.61 3.64 15.75
CA GLU A 149 0.32 4.32 15.55
C GLU A 149 0.41 5.46 14.54
N GLN A 150 1.47 6.28 14.63
CA GLN A 150 1.72 7.38 13.70
C GLN A 150 1.98 6.87 12.27
N PHE A 151 2.74 5.78 12.14
CA PHE A 151 3.01 5.15 10.85
C PHE A 151 1.73 4.59 10.23
N THR A 152 0.96 3.81 10.99
CA THR A 152 -0.32 3.24 10.54
C THR A 152 -1.31 4.33 10.14
N LYS A 153 -1.40 5.40 10.93
CA LYS A 153 -2.23 6.56 10.60
C LYS A 153 -1.80 7.21 9.29
N SER A 154 -0.50 7.44 9.11
CA SER A 154 0.05 8.04 7.88
C SER A 154 -0.22 7.16 6.66
N ALA A 155 -0.01 5.84 6.78
CA ALA A 155 -0.28 4.88 5.73
C ALA A 155 -1.78 4.86 5.35
N LYS A 156 -2.67 4.91 6.35
CA LYS A 156 -4.12 5.02 6.14
C LYS A 156 -4.50 6.32 5.43
N GLN A 157 -3.95 7.46 5.86
CA GLN A 157 -4.20 8.75 5.23
C GLN A 157 -3.72 8.76 3.77
N ALA A 158 -2.58 8.14 3.47
CA ALA A 158 -2.09 8.01 2.10
C ALA A 158 -3.06 7.17 1.24
N ALA A 159 -3.53 6.03 1.75
CA ALA A 159 -4.53 5.21 1.06
C ALA A 159 -5.86 5.96 0.85
N GLU A 160 -6.34 6.69 1.85
CA GLU A 160 -7.53 7.54 1.76
C GLU A 160 -7.37 8.65 0.72
N ALA A 161 -6.19 9.28 0.63
CA ALA A 161 -5.90 10.30 -0.37
C ALA A 161 -5.93 9.73 -1.80
N VAL A 162 -5.40 8.52 -2.00
CA VAL A 162 -5.51 7.80 -3.28
C VAL A 162 -6.98 7.51 -3.60
N ASN A 163 -7.73 6.95 -2.65
CA ASN A 163 -9.15 6.65 -2.83
C ASN A 163 -9.95 7.91 -3.20
N ALA A 164 -9.70 9.03 -2.53
CA ALA A 164 -10.37 10.31 -2.80
C ALA A 164 -10.00 10.85 -4.19
N THR A 165 -8.72 10.80 -4.56
CA THR A 165 -8.24 11.26 -5.87
C THR A 165 -8.85 10.44 -7.01
N VAL A 166 -8.86 9.11 -6.87
CA VAL A 166 -9.45 8.19 -7.85
C VAL A 166 -10.95 8.46 -7.99
N ASN A 167 -11.69 8.49 -6.88
CA ASN A 167 -13.14 8.70 -6.92
C ASN A 167 -13.51 10.07 -7.49
N GLY A 168 -12.76 11.12 -7.13
CA GLY A 168 -12.95 12.46 -7.68
C GLY A 168 -12.71 12.50 -9.19
N THR A 169 -11.63 11.87 -9.65
CA THR A 169 -11.28 11.80 -11.09
C THR A 169 -12.34 11.01 -11.88
N VAL A 170 -12.75 9.84 -11.37
CA VAL A 170 -13.82 9.03 -11.97
C VAL A 170 -15.12 9.84 -12.07
N THR A 171 -15.49 10.57 -11.02
CA THR A 171 -16.70 11.40 -10.99
C THR A 171 -16.64 12.52 -12.03
N GLN A 172 -15.50 13.23 -12.15
CA GLN A 172 -15.32 14.27 -13.15
C GLN A 172 -15.41 13.73 -14.58
N ILE A 173 -14.82 12.57 -14.83
CA ILE A 173 -14.89 11.90 -16.14
C ILE A 173 -16.32 11.46 -16.44
N ALA A 174 -17.04 10.91 -15.46
CA ALA A 174 -18.45 10.54 -15.62
C ALA A 174 -19.32 11.77 -15.95
N GLN A 175 -19.09 12.89 -15.29
CA GLN A 175 -19.79 14.15 -15.56
C GLN A 175 -19.49 14.69 -16.96
N ALA A 176 -18.22 14.63 -17.40
CA ALA A 176 -17.82 15.03 -18.74
C ALA A 176 -18.43 14.13 -19.84
N ALA A 177 -18.51 12.82 -19.59
CA ALA A 177 -19.12 11.86 -20.50
C ALA A 177 -20.65 12.00 -20.58
N ALA A 178 -21.30 12.54 -19.55
CA ALA A 178 -22.73 12.81 -19.51
C ALA A 178 -23.12 14.20 -20.05
N ALA A 179 -22.15 15.10 -20.28
CA ALA A 179 -22.42 16.41 -20.83
C ALA A 179 -22.87 16.28 -22.30
N PRO A 180 -23.92 17.01 -22.73
CA PRO A 180 -24.31 17.00 -24.14
C PRO A 180 -23.15 17.52 -24.98
N ALA A 181 -22.81 16.79 -26.05
CA ALA A 181 -21.86 17.27 -27.05
C ALA A 181 -22.35 18.65 -27.52
N LYS A 182 -21.55 19.70 -27.30
CA LYS A 182 -21.90 21.04 -27.77
C LYS A 182 -22.02 20.97 -29.30
N ALA A 183 -23.25 21.20 -29.77
CA ALA A 183 -23.61 21.29 -31.17
C ALA A 183 -22.94 22.48 -31.85
#